data_AF-A0A527GKH9-F1
#
_entry.id   AF-A0A527GKH9-F1
#
_cell.length_a   1.000
_cell.length_b   1.000
_cell.length_c   1.000
_cell.angle_alpha   90.00
_cell.angle_beta   90.00
_cell.angle_gamma   90.00
#
_symmetry.space_group_name_H-M   'P 1'
#
loop_
_entity.id
_entity.type
_entity.pdbx_description
1 polymer ?
#
loop_
_entity_poly.entity_id
_entity_poly.type
_entity_poly.pdbx_seq_one_letter_code
_entity_poly.pdbx_strand_id
1 'polypeptide(L)'
;INTNSPLKLDVPMMEGIIQMSSKGQVVVVTPFTLSGAMAPVTIAGALVQQNAEALAGIAFAQMVRKGAPVGYGGFTSNVDMKSGSPAFGTPEYMKAQLVGGQLARRYNIPYR
;
A
#
# COMPACT_ATOMS: atom_id res chain seq x y z
N ILE A 1 -2.43 6.48 5.67
CA ILE A 1 -3.73 6.17 5.02
C ILE A 1 -3.65 4.76 4.52
N ASN A 2 -4.53 3.88 4.99
CA ASN A 2 -4.58 2.50 4.53
C ASN A 2 -5.65 2.34 3.46
N THR A 3 -5.40 1.49 2.47
CA THR A 3 -6.50 0.93 1.67
C THR A 3 -7.09 -0.26 2.41
N ASN A 4 -8.35 -0.54 2.15
CA ASN A 4 -9.04 -1.72 2.62
C ASN A 4 -8.95 -2.78 1.53
N SER A 5 -7.85 -3.53 1.54
CA SER A 5 -7.61 -4.53 0.51
C SER A 5 -8.62 -5.68 0.59
N PRO A 6 -9.13 -6.21 -0.54
CA PRO A 6 -8.66 -5.93 -1.90
C PRO A 6 -9.37 -4.74 -2.58
N LEU A 7 -8.57 -3.86 -3.19
CA LEU A 7 -8.96 -2.85 -4.18
C LEU A 7 -10.03 -1.85 -3.72
N LYS A 8 -10.04 -1.49 -2.43
CA LYS A 8 -10.98 -0.51 -1.89
C LYS A 8 -10.29 0.60 -1.11
N LEU A 9 -10.76 1.83 -1.29
CA LEU A 9 -10.39 2.97 -0.48
C LEU A 9 -11.65 3.49 0.20
N ASP A 10 -11.76 3.26 1.50
CA ASP A 10 -12.98 3.59 2.26
C ASP A 10 -13.16 5.09 2.45
N VAL A 11 -14.41 5.52 2.68
CA VAL A 11 -14.78 6.93 2.84
C VAL A 11 -13.89 7.66 3.87
N PRO A 12 -13.66 7.15 5.09
CA PRO A 12 -12.82 7.87 6.06
C PRO A 12 -11.37 8.02 5.60
N MET A 13 -10.86 7.06 4.82
CA MET A 13 -9.50 7.10 4.29
C MET A 13 -9.39 8.13 3.15
N MET A 14 -10.40 8.20 2.27
CA MET A 14 -10.47 9.25 1.24
C MET A 14 -10.57 10.64 1.86
N GLU A 15 -11.43 10.82 2.86
CA GLU A 15 -11.54 12.08 3.61
C GLU A 15 -10.20 12.46 4.24
N GLY A 16 -9.50 11.49 4.84
CA GLY A 16 -8.15 11.68 5.35
C GLY A 16 -7.16 12.17 4.29
N ILE A 17 -7.18 11.60 3.07
CA ILE A 17 -6.35 12.08 1.96
C ILE A 17 -6.71 13.51 1.58
N ILE A 18 -8.01 13.83 1.46
CA ILE A 18 -8.48 15.17 1.09
C ILE A 18 -8.00 16.21 2.11
N GLN A 19 -8.22 15.94 3.40
CA GLN A 19 -7.89 16.89 4.48
C GLN A 19 -6.39 17.10 4.64
N MET A 20 -5.58 16.03 4.56
CA MET A 20 -4.13 16.15 4.68
C MET A 20 -3.51 16.80 3.45
N SER A 21 -3.87 16.33 2.25
CA SER A 21 -3.28 16.82 1.00
C SER A 21 -3.63 18.29 0.74
N SER A 22 -4.87 18.72 0.98
CA SER A 22 -5.27 20.13 0.83
C SER A 22 -4.43 21.07 1.70
N LYS A 23 -4.06 20.62 2.92
CA LYS A 23 -3.23 21.36 3.88
C LYS A 23 -1.72 21.14 3.70
N GLY A 24 -1.30 20.42 2.66
CA GLY A 24 0.12 20.15 2.38
C GLY A 24 0.78 19.22 3.40
N GLN A 25 -0.01 18.46 4.16
CA GLN A 25 0.50 17.45 5.08
C GLN A 25 0.80 16.16 4.31
N VAL A 26 1.81 15.42 4.79
CA VAL A 26 2.25 14.19 4.13
C VAL A 26 1.21 13.08 4.24
N VAL A 27 0.95 12.42 3.11
CA VAL A 27 0.10 11.23 3.06
C VAL A 27 0.95 10.03 2.65
N VAL A 28 1.09 9.06 3.55
CA VAL A 28 1.64 7.75 3.20
C VAL A 28 0.47 6.81 2.90
N VAL A 29 0.38 6.35 1.66
CA VAL A 29 -0.63 5.38 1.21
C VAL A 29 -0.07 3.98 1.41
N THR A 30 -0.67 3.20 2.29
CA THR A 30 -0.15 1.91 2.73
C THR A 30 -1.20 0.83 2.54
N PRO A 31 -1.18 0.14 1.39
CA PRO A 31 -2.04 -1.02 1.20
C PRO A 31 -1.70 -2.13 2.18
N PHE A 32 -2.74 -2.72 2.75
CA PHE A 32 -2.62 -3.73 3.78
C PHE A 32 -3.03 -5.08 3.19
N THR A 33 -2.04 -5.84 2.74
CA THR A 33 -2.29 -7.10 2.03
C THR A 33 -1.70 -8.29 2.78
N LEU A 34 -2.55 -9.29 2.97
CA LEU A 34 -2.16 -10.61 3.45
C LEU A 34 -2.35 -11.60 2.30
N SER A 35 -1.25 -12.02 1.69
CA SER A 35 -1.22 -12.99 0.59
C SER A 35 -1.87 -14.28 1.03
N GLY A 36 -2.88 -14.74 0.27
CA GLY A 36 -3.71 -15.89 0.61
C GLY A 36 -5.00 -15.56 1.37
N ALA A 37 -5.23 -14.29 1.73
CA ALA A 37 -6.47 -13.82 2.34
C ALA A 37 -7.05 -12.57 1.65
N MET A 38 -6.34 -11.44 1.71
CA MET A 38 -6.77 -10.14 1.16
C MET A 38 -6.07 -9.80 -0.16
N ALA A 39 -5.21 -10.70 -0.64
CA ALA A 39 -4.47 -10.60 -1.89
C ALA A 39 -4.16 -12.01 -2.43
N PRO A 40 -3.83 -12.15 -3.72
CA PRO A 40 -3.39 -13.43 -4.28
C PRO A 40 -2.25 -14.06 -3.46
N VAL A 41 -2.21 -15.40 -3.40
CA VAL A 41 -1.19 -16.13 -2.62
C VAL A 41 0.23 -15.97 -3.18
N THR A 42 0.37 -15.61 -4.46
CA THR A 42 1.66 -15.41 -5.09
C THR A 42 2.23 -14.02 -4.78
N ILE A 43 3.53 -13.93 -4.53
CA ILE A 43 4.21 -12.65 -4.25
C ILE A 43 3.99 -11.65 -5.39
N ALA A 44 4.11 -12.09 -6.64
CA ALA A 44 3.89 -11.22 -7.80
C ALA A 44 2.44 -10.69 -7.86
N GLY A 45 1.45 -11.55 -7.62
CA GLY A 45 0.04 -11.16 -7.62
C GLY A 45 -0.28 -10.17 -6.48
N ALA A 46 0.19 -10.46 -5.27
CA ALA A 46 0.03 -9.57 -4.12
C ALA A 46 0.70 -8.21 -4.35
N LEU A 47 1.91 -8.19 -4.90
CA LEU A 47 2.64 -6.95 -5.18
C LEU A 47 1.98 -6.11 -6.27
N VAL A 48 1.44 -6.73 -7.33
CA VAL A 48 0.68 -6.00 -8.35
C VAL A 48 -0.55 -5.34 -7.73
N GLN A 49 -1.29 -6.05 -6.88
CA GLN A 49 -2.45 -5.49 -6.17
C GLN A 49 -2.04 -4.35 -5.23
N GLN A 50 -1.03 -4.55 -4.38
CA GLN A 50 -0.48 -3.51 -3.51
C GLN A 50 -0.09 -2.28 -4.33
N ASN A 51 0.63 -2.48 -5.42
CA ASN A 51 1.10 -1.38 -6.24
C ASN A 51 -0.06 -0.59 -6.86
N ALA A 52 -1.10 -1.29 -7.35
CA ALA A 52 -2.30 -0.64 -7.89
C ALA A 52 -3.01 0.21 -6.82
N GLU A 53 -3.20 -0.35 -5.62
CA GLU A 53 -3.84 0.34 -4.50
C GLU A 53 -3.04 1.57 -4.03
N ALA A 54 -1.71 1.44 -3.92
CA ALA A 54 -0.84 2.54 -3.54
C ALA A 54 -0.87 3.69 -4.57
N LEU A 55 -0.70 3.36 -5.85
CA LEU A 55 -0.70 4.36 -6.93
C LEU A 55 -2.06 5.04 -7.07
N ALA A 56 -3.18 4.33 -6.87
CA ALA A 56 -4.51 4.92 -6.88
C ALA A 56 -4.66 5.98 -5.77
N GLY A 57 -4.28 5.67 -4.53
CA GLY A 57 -4.34 6.64 -3.43
C GLY A 57 -3.38 7.82 -3.61
N ILE A 58 -2.18 7.56 -4.14
CA ILE A 58 -1.17 8.60 -4.42
C ILE A 58 -1.66 9.54 -5.52
N ALA A 59 -2.20 8.99 -6.62
CA ALA A 59 -2.78 9.79 -7.70
C ALA A 59 -3.95 10.63 -7.17
N PHE A 60 -4.80 10.06 -6.31
CA PHE A 60 -5.89 10.79 -5.68
C PHE A 60 -5.39 11.96 -4.82
N ALA A 61 -4.33 11.79 -4.03
CA ALA A 61 -3.71 12.88 -3.29
C ALA A 61 -3.22 14.01 -4.21
N GLN A 62 -2.63 13.68 -5.37
CA GLN A 62 -2.22 14.67 -6.35
C GLN A 62 -3.40 15.38 -7.04
N MET A 63 -4.54 14.70 -7.21
CA MET A 63 -5.77 15.33 -7.71
C MET A 63 -6.38 16.31 -6.71
N VAL A 64 -6.26 16.05 -5.40
CA VAL A 64 -6.69 16.98 -4.36
C VAL A 64 -5.82 18.24 -4.35
N ARG A 65 -4.49 18.08 -4.40
CA ARG A 65 -3.54 19.19 -4.49
C ARG A 65 -2.29 18.74 -5.23
N LYS A 66 -2.04 19.34 -6.39
CA LYS A 66 -0.80 19.11 -7.16
C LYS A 66 0.42 19.43 -6.28
N GLY A 67 1.34 18.47 -6.19
CA GLY A 67 2.55 18.60 -5.36
C GLY A 67 2.34 18.32 -3.87
N ALA A 68 1.19 17.78 -3.46
CA ALA A 68 1.02 17.29 -2.09
C ALA A 68 2.10 16.25 -1.76
N PRO A 69 2.76 16.34 -0.59
CA PRO A 69 3.78 15.38 -0.20
C PRO A 69 3.16 14.00 0.03
N VAL A 70 3.70 12.98 -0.64
CA VAL A 70 3.19 11.61 -0.60
C VAL A 70 4.30 10.60 -0.37
N GLY A 71 3.95 9.46 0.23
CA GLY A 71 4.83 8.30 0.37
C GLY A 71 4.14 7.01 -0.07
N TYR A 72 4.91 6.09 -0.63
CA TYR A 72 4.50 4.72 -0.92
C TYR A 72 4.75 3.88 0.33
N GLY A 73 3.69 3.34 0.93
CA GLY A 73 3.79 2.38 2.03
C GLY A 73 3.65 0.95 1.55
N GLY A 74 4.53 0.05 1.97
CA GLY A 74 4.45 -1.37 1.66
C GLY A 74 4.09 -2.22 2.88
N PHE A 75 2.89 -2.81 2.89
CA PHE A 75 2.53 -3.85 3.86
C PHE A 75 1.93 -5.05 3.14
N THR A 76 2.80 -5.85 2.52
CA THR A 76 2.46 -7.15 1.96
C THR A 76 3.14 -8.24 2.77
N SER A 77 2.35 -9.04 3.49
CA SER A 77 2.81 -10.27 4.14
C SER A 77 2.00 -11.47 3.63
N ASN A 78 2.17 -12.64 4.25
CA ASN A 78 1.38 -13.84 3.99
C ASN A 78 0.65 -14.30 5.25
N VAL A 79 -0.35 -15.17 5.07
CA VAL A 79 -0.96 -15.91 6.18
C VAL A 79 -0.21 -17.22 6.41
N ASP A 80 -0.23 -17.71 7.65
CA ASP A 80 0.13 -19.10 7.94
C ASP A 80 -1.00 -20.02 7.48
N MET A 81 -0.72 -20.94 6.55
CA MET A 81 -1.76 -21.77 5.94
C MET A 81 -2.40 -22.77 6.91
N LYS A 82 -1.76 -23.07 8.04
CA LYS A 82 -2.31 -23.99 9.04
C LYS A 82 -3.32 -23.31 9.97
N SER A 83 -2.98 -22.11 10.45
CA SER A 83 -3.79 -21.37 11.44
C SER A 83 -4.65 -20.27 10.83
N GLY A 84 -4.36 -19.83 9.61
CA GLY A 84 -4.96 -18.64 8.98
C GLY A 84 -4.50 -17.31 9.58
N SER A 85 -3.59 -17.33 10.56
CA SER A 85 -3.10 -16.13 11.25
C SER A 85 -2.13 -15.34 10.35
N PRO A 86 -2.01 -14.00 10.55
CA PRO A 86 -0.97 -13.22 9.89
C PRO A 86 0.42 -13.73 10.26
N ALA A 87 1.25 -14.05 9.27
CA ALA A 87 2.64 -14.41 9.47
C ALA A 87 3.54 -13.18 9.28
N PHE A 88 4.60 -13.09 10.09
CA PHE A 88 5.59 -12.01 10.03
C PHE A 88 7.00 -12.59 10.00
N GLY A 89 7.96 -11.81 9.49
CA GLY A 89 9.36 -12.25 9.39
C GLY A 89 9.59 -13.38 8.40
N THR A 90 8.64 -13.62 7.49
CA THR A 90 8.72 -14.68 6.48
C THR A 90 9.56 -14.24 5.27
N PRO A 91 10.10 -15.19 4.49
CA PRO A 91 10.76 -14.89 3.22
C PRO A 91 9.86 -14.12 2.24
N GLU A 92 8.56 -14.41 2.22
CA GLU A 92 7.55 -13.74 1.39
C GLU A 92 7.44 -12.27 1.77
N TYR A 93 7.29 -11.98 3.07
CA TYR A 93 7.26 -10.61 3.59
C TYR A 93 8.53 -9.85 3.23
N MET A 94 9.71 -10.43 3.49
CA MET A 94 10.99 -9.79 3.16
C MET A 94 11.15 -9.49 1.66
N LYS A 95 10.80 -10.45 0.78
CA LYS A 95 10.81 -10.23 -0.67
C LYS A 95 9.86 -9.12 -1.08
N ALA A 96 8.66 -9.09 -0.52
CA ALA A 96 7.69 -8.05 -0.85
C ALA A 96 8.16 -6.65 -0.43
N GLN A 97 8.84 -6.53 0.72
CA GLN A 97 9.45 -5.26 1.16
C GLN A 97 10.58 -4.79 0.22
N LEU A 98 11.45 -5.70 -0.22
CA LEU A 98 12.51 -5.37 -1.16
C LEU A 98 11.97 -4.88 -2.50
N VAL A 99 10.98 -5.60 -3.06
CA VAL A 99 10.36 -5.20 -4.34
C VAL A 99 9.53 -3.93 -4.19
N GLY A 100 8.79 -3.77 -3.10
CA GLY A 100 8.06 -2.53 -2.78
C GLY A 100 8.99 -1.32 -2.77
N GLY A 101 10.16 -1.44 -2.13
CA GLY A 101 11.18 -0.40 -2.16
C GLY A 101 11.72 -0.11 -3.57
N GLN A 102 11.88 -1.12 -4.43
CA GLN A 102 12.31 -0.92 -5.81
C GLN A 102 11.23 -0.21 -6.65
N LEU A 103 9.96 -0.57 -6.46
CA LEU A 103 8.82 0.10 -7.11
C LEU A 103 8.72 1.57 -6.70
N ALA A 104 8.80 1.86 -5.40
CA ALA A 104 8.77 3.24 -4.90
C ALA A 104 9.90 4.10 -5.50
N ARG A 105 11.13 3.56 -5.58
CA ARG A 105 12.26 4.22 -6.24
C ARG A 105 12.03 4.43 -7.74
N ARG A 106 11.42 3.46 -8.43
CA ARG A 106 11.04 3.59 -9.85
C ARG A 106 10.07 4.75 -10.09
N TYR A 107 9.18 5.02 -9.14
CA TYR A 107 8.25 6.16 -9.21
C TYR A 107 8.82 7.46 -8.64
N ASN A 108 10.04 7.44 -8.10
CA ASN A 108 10.67 8.55 -7.39
C ASN A 108 9.83 9.05 -6.20
N ILE A 109 9.29 8.11 -5.41
CA ILE A 109 8.47 8.38 -4.22
C ILE A 109 9.15 7.78 -2.98
N PRO A 110 9.15 8.47 -1.81
CA PRO A 110 9.64 7.91 -0.56
C PRO A 110 8.92 6.60 -0.19
N TYR A 111 9.68 5.64 0.35
CA TYR A 111 9.16 4.34 0.76
C TYR A 111 9.01 4.25 2.29
N ARG A 112 7.91 3.66 2.76
CA ARG A 112 7.67 3.31 4.16
C ARG A 112 7.37 1.81 4.29
#